data_AF-A0A9D6WNH0-F1
#
_entry.id   AF-A0A9D6WNH0-F1
#
_cell.length_a   1.000
_cell.length_b   1.000
_cell.length_c   1.000
_cell.angle_alpha   90.00
_cell.angle_beta   90.00
_cell.angle_gamma   90.00
#
_symmetry.space_group_name_H-M   'P 1'
#
loop_
_entity.id
_entity.type
_entity.pdbx_description
1 polymer ?
#
loop_
_entity_poly.entity_id
_entity_poly.type
_entity_poly.pdbx_seq_one_letter_code
_entity_poly.pdbx_strand_id
1 'polypeptide(L)'
;MNLQSDKIESVLSAHKSPARVWGGRLTPRTIQFHLAPAATTKLARLESLTEEVALALGVSSARLTRANGTLSLEIPRADSRFVTLAELEQQLQADDATRRALACAGTAILGLDAEGVPLLLRLSSPDVAHVLIAGTTGR
;
A
#
# COMPACT_ATOMS: atom_id res chain seq x y z
N MET A 1 12.92 -11.83 -1.90
CA MET A 1 13.17 -10.39 -2.08
C MET A 1 14.31 -10.12 -3.06
N ASN A 2 15.52 -10.67 -2.88
CA ASN A 2 16.66 -10.36 -3.76
C ASN A 2 16.38 -10.53 -5.27
N LEU A 3 15.77 -11.65 -5.70
CA LEU A 3 15.45 -11.87 -7.12
C LEU A 3 14.52 -10.80 -7.73
N GLN A 4 13.54 -10.31 -6.97
CA GLN A 4 12.61 -9.27 -7.45
C GLN A 4 13.30 -7.91 -7.49
N SER A 5 14.10 -7.59 -6.48
CA SER A 5 14.91 -6.38 -6.44
C SER A 5 15.86 -6.31 -7.63
N ASP A 6 16.63 -7.37 -7.89
CA ASP A 6 17.57 -7.45 -9.02
C ASP A 6 16.86 -7.26 -10.36
N LYS A 7 15.65 -7.82 -10.49
CA LYS A 7 14.82 -7.68 -11.69
C LYS A 7 14.31 -6.26 -11.89
N ILE A 8 13.89 -5.59 -10.82
CA ILE A 8 13.50 -4.16 -10.85
C ILE A 8 14.68 -3.32 -11.32
N GLU A 9 15.85 -3.47 -10.69
CA GLU A 9 17.05 -2.69 -11.04
C GLU A 9 17.48 -2.94 -12.49
N SER A 10 17.42 -4.20 -12.95
CA SER A 10 17.75 -4.59 -14.31
C SER A 10 16.86 -3.92 -15.35
N VAL A 11 15.53 -3.92 -15.13
CA VAL A 11 14.56 -3.27 -16.04
C VAL A 11 14.81 -1.76 -16.08
N LEU A 12 14.93 -1.12 -14.92
CA LEU A 12 15.16 0.32 -14.84
C LEU A 12 16.47 0.75 -15.52
N SER A 13 17.53 -0.05 -15.36
CA SER A 13 18.81 0.16 -16.05
C SER A 13 18.69 0.01 -17.57
N ALA A 14 18.01 -1.04 -18.06
CA ALA A 14 17.79 -1.27 -19.48
C ALA A 14 17.07 -0.10 -20.18
N HIS A 15 16.16 0.57 -19.47
CA HIS A 15 15.42 1.74 -19.96
C HIS A 15 16.11 3.09 -19.67
N LYS A 16 17.43 3.08 -19.38
CA LYS A 16 18.28 4.26 -19.13
C LYS A 16 17.78 5.13 -17.97
N SER A 17 17.12 4.53 -17.00
CA SER A 17 16.56 5.20 -15.82
C SER A 17 16.99 4.49 -14.53
N PRO A 18 18.30 4.38 -14.27
CA PRO A 18 18.81 3.56 -13.18
C PRO A 18 18.29 4.05 -11.83
N ALA A 19 17.85 3.09 -11.02
CA ALA A 19 17.51 3.26 -9.61
C ALA A 19 17.92 2.00 -8.86
N ARG A 20 18.37 2.17 -7.62
CA ARG A 20 18.79 1.08 -6.74
C ARG A 20 17.71 0.77 -5.71
N VAL A 21 17.42 -0.49 -5.49
CA VAL A 21 16.59 -0.97 -4.40
C VAL A 21 17.46 -1.15 -3.16
N TRP A 22 17.21 -0.37 -2.12
CA TRP A 22 18.02 -0.44 -0.88
C TRP A 22 17.26 -1.07 0.30
N GLY A 23 15.95 -1.26 0.16
CA GLY A 23 15.12 -1.85 1.18
C GLY A 23 13.72 -2.11 0.68
N GLY A 24 12.85 -2.52 1.59
CA GLY A 24 11.43 -2.67 1.30
C GLY A 24 10.61 -2.94 2.54
N ARG A 25 9.30 -2.83 2.38
CA ARG A 25 8.32 -3.05 3.43
C ARG A 25 7.23 -3.98 2.92
N LEU A 26 6.87 -4.95 3.75
CA LEU A 26 5.71 -5.80 3.50
C LEU A 26 4.51 -5.19 4.22
N THR A 27 3.45 -4.93 3.47
CA THR A 27 2.13 -4.58 4.01
C THR A 27 1.19 -5.78 3.81
N PRO A 28 -0.01 -5.81 4.42
CA PRO A 28 -0.95 -6.91 4.21
C PRO A 28 -1.30 -7.17 2.74
N ARG A 29 -1.36 -6.11 1.92
CA ARG A 29 -1.84 -6.19 0.52
C ARG A 29 -0.75 -5.99 -0.52
N THR A 30 0.35 -5.32 -0.17
CA THR A 30 1.39 -4.88 -1.11
C THR A 30 2.80 -5.13 -0.60
N ILE A 31 3.75 -5.18 -1.53
CA ILE A 31 5.18 -5.14 -1.26
C ILE A 31 5.67 -3.78 -1.75
N GLN A 32 6.32 -3.03 -0.88
CA GLN A 32 6.94 -1.75 -1.22
C GLN A 32 8.45 -1.94 -1.32
N PHE A 33 9.04 -1.59 -2.45
CA PHE A 33 10.48 -1.58 -2.67
C PHE A 33 10.97 -0.14 -2.61
N HIS A 34 11.88 0.17 -1.70
CA HIS A 34 12.42 1.52 -1.57
C HIS A 34 13.49 1.75 -2.64
N LEU A 35 13.28 2.79 -3.44
CA LEU A 35 14.13 3.15 -4.57
C LEU A 35 15.00 4.36 -4.23
N ALA A 36 16.27 4.28 -4.62
CA ALA A 36 17.20 5.40 -4.71
C ALA A 36 17.48 5.65 -6.20
N PRO A 37 16.76 6.58 -6.85
CA PRO A 37 17.01 6.92 -8.24
C PRO A 37 18.38 7.61 -8.40
N ALA A 38 19.07 7.37 -9.50
CA ALA A 38 20.28 8.11 -9.83
C ALA A 38 19.95 9.60 -10.06
N ALA A 39 20.93 10.49 -9.85
CA ALA A 39 20.75 11.94 -10.05
C ALA A 39 20.32 12.32 -11.48
N THR A 40 20.59 11.45 -12.46
CA THR A 40 20.23 11.62 -13.87
C THR A 40 18.81 11.14 -14.20
N THR A 41 18.16 10.41 -13.31
CA THR A 41 16.86 9.79 -13.54
C THR A 41 15.72 10.75 -13.18
N LYS A 42 14.92 11.13 -14.17
CA LYS A 42 13.70 11.93 -13.94
C LYS A 42 12.59 11.06 -13.35
N LEU A 43 11.91 11.54 -12.31
CA LEU A 43 10.82 10.80 -11.67
C LEU A 43 9.68 10.46 -12.63
N ALA A 44 9.29 11.40 -13.49
CA ALA A 44 8.26 11.16 -14.52
C ALA A 44 8.61 9.98 -15.45
N ARG A 45 9.91 9.73 -15.67
CA ARG A 45 10.36 8.58 -16.46
C ARG A 45 10.18 7.28 -15.69
N LEU A 46 10.46 7.27 -14.40
CA LEU A 46 10.19 6.11 -13.55
C LEU A 46 8.70 5.79 -13.46
N GLU A 47 7.85 6.82 -13.36
CA GLU A 47 6.39 6.64 -13.37
C GLU A 47 5.93 5.99 -14.66
N SER A 48 6.44 6.43 -15.81
CA SER A 48 6.12 5.81 -17.09
C SER A 48 6.61 4.37 -17.24
N LEU A 49 7.65 3.97 -16.49
CA LEU A 49 8.24 2.62 -16.55
C LEU A 49 7.58 1.62 -15.59
N THR A 50 6.60 2.06 -14.79
CA THR A 50 5.96 1.18 -13.80
C THR A 50 5.24 -0.01 -14.46
N GLU A 51 4.70 0.16 -15.66
CA GLU A 51 4.02 -0.90 -16.40
C GLU A 51 4.99 -1.96 -16.92
N GLU A 52 6.15 -1.55 -17.46
CA GLU A 52 7.21 -2.47 -17.87
C GLU A 52 7.80 -3.24 -16.69
N VAL A 53 7.97 -2.58 -15.54
CA VAL A 53 8.40 -3.25 -14.31
C VAL A 53 7.35 -4.26 -13.85
N ALA A 54 6.06 -3.92 -13.88
CA ALA A 54 4.98 -4.85 -13.55
C ALA A 54 4.99 -6.08 -14.45
N LEU A 55 5.12 -5.87 -15.77
CA LEU A 55 5.21 -6.93 -16.77
C LEU A 55 6.42 -7.84 -16.51
N ALA A 56 7.60 -7.25 -16.27
CA ALA A 56 8.81 -8.02 -15.99
C ALA A 56 8.70 -8.84 -14.70
N LEU A 57 8.04 -8.31 -13.67
CA LEU A 57 7.81 -9.01 -12.40
C LEU A 57 6.67 -10.04 -12.47
N GLY A 58 5.84 -10.02 -13.51
CA GLY A 58 4.68 -10.90 -13.63
C GLY A 58 3.57 -10.55 -12.64
N VAL A 59 3.44 -9.28 -12.27
CA VAL A 59 2.40 -8.78 -11.34
C VAL A 59 1.34 -7.99 -12.09
N SER A 60 0.14 -7.88 -11.52
CA SER A 60 -0.99 -7.21 -12.19
C SER A 60 -0.80 -5.70 -12.38
N SER A 61 0.00 -5.08 -11.52
CA SER A 61 0.30 -3.64 -11.59
C SER A 61 1.52 -3.31 -10.73
N ALA A 62 2.13 -2.17 -11.00
CA ALA A 62 3.09 -1.53 -10.11
C ALA A 62 2.78 -0.04 -10.05
N ARG A 63 3.07 0.60 -8.92
CA ARG A 63 2.82 2.03 -8.69
C ARG A 63 3.99 2.65 -7.96
N LEU A 64 4.38 3.86 -8.36
CA LEU A 64 5.29 4.67 -7.55
C LEU A 64 4.52 5.47 -6.50
N THR A 65 5.02 5.44 -5.28
CA THR A 65 4.52 6.23 -4.16
C THR A 65 5.67 7.01 -3.54
N ARG A 66 5.35 8.17 -2.97
CA ARG A 66 6.32 9.01 -2.27
C ARG A 66 5.81 9.29 -0.86
N ALA A 67 6.53 8.79 0.14
CA ALA A 67 6.20 8.98 1.55
C ALA A 67 7.47 9.33 2.33
N ASN A 68 7.41 10.37 3.16
CA ASN A 68 8.51 10.79 4.04
C ASN A 68 9.86 10.94 3.32
N GLY A 69 9.83 11.50 2.11
CA GLY A 69 11.04 11.69 1.28
C GLY A 69 11.58 10.43 0.62
N THR A 70 10.99 9.25 0.87
CA THR A 70 11.34 7.98 0.23
C THR A 70 10.48 7.76 -1.01
N LEU A 71 11.11 7.38 -2.12
CA LEU A 71 10.43 6.88 -3.31
C LEU A 71 10.28 5.36 -3.19
N SER A 72 9.07 4.85 -3.35
CA SER A 72 8.78 3.43 -3.23
C SER A 72 8.05 2.92 -4.46
N LEU A 73 8.42 1.74 -4.94
CA LEU A 73 7.66 0.98 -5.92
C LEU A 73 6.78 -0.02 -5.18
N GLU A 74 5.48 0.17 -5.28
CA GLU A 74 4.47 -0.71 -4.69
C GLU A 74 3.95 -1.70 -5.72
N ILE A 75 3.97 -2.99 -5.37
CA ILE A 75 3.39 -4.07 -6.16
C ILE A 75 2.40 -4.88 -5.32
N PRO A 76 1.36 -5.47 -5.92
CA PRO A 76 0.44 -6.33 -5.20
C PRO A 76 1.15 -7.60 -4.73
N ARG A 77 0.75 -8.09 -3.56
CA ARG A 77 1.20 -9.38 -3.05
C ARG A 77 0.47 -10.51 -3.75
N ALA A 78 1.21 -11.53 -4.19
CA ALA A 78 0.62 -12.75 -4.76
C ALA A 78 -0.24 -13.51 -3.73
N ASP A 79 0.10 -13.39 -2.45
CA ASP A 79 -0.63 -13.96 -1.31
C ASP A 79 -1.52 -12.93 -0.58
N SER A 80 -1.82 -11.79 -1.22
CA SER A 80 -2.73 -10.78 -0.67
C SER A 80 -4.06 -11.45 -0.33
N ARG A 81 -4.38 -11.55 0.96
CA ARG A 81 -5.67 -12.09 1.43
C ARG A 81 -6.69 -10.96 1.55
N PHE A 82 -7.94 -11.30 1.30
CA PHE A 82 -9.05 -10.44 1.71
C PHE A 82 -9.06 -10.37 3.23
N VAL A 83 -9.33 -9.19 3.77
CA VAL A 83 -9.61 -9.04 5.19
C VAL A 83 -11.01 -9.59 5.41
N THR A 84 -11.12 -10.67 6.18
CA THR A 84 -12.43 -11.21 6.56
C THR A 84 -12.99 -10.44 7.75
N LEU A 85 -14.33 -10.38 7.86
CA LEU A 85 -14.97 -9.78 9.03
C LEU A 85 -14.55 -10.48 10.33
N ALA A 86 -14.38 -11.81 10.28
CA ALA A 86 -13.98 -12.61 11.44
C ALA A 86 -12.55 -12.28 11.93
N GLU A 87 -11.57 -12.16 11.01
CA GLU A 87 -10.21 -11.73 11.36
C GLU A 87 -10.21 -10.32 11.96
N LEU A 88 -11.00 -9.41 11.37
CA LEU A 88 -11.09 -8.04 11.83
C LEU A 88 -11.76 -7.94 13.21
N GLU A 89 -12.85 -8.67 13.44
CA GLU A 89 -13.49 -8.77 14.76
C GLU A 89 -12.52 -9.29 15.81
N GLN A 90 -11.78 -10.37 15.50
CA GLN A 90 -10.80 -10.92 16.43
C GLN A 90 -9.73 -9.88 16.79
N GLN A 91 -9.23 -9.12 15.82
CA GLN A 91 -8.23 -8.07 16.04
C GLN A 91 -8.80 -6.89 16.86
N LEU A 92 -10.05 -6.50 16.62
CA LEU A 92 -10.75 -5.44 17.35
C LEU A 92 -11.07 -5.82 18.80
N GLN A 93 -11.28 -7.11 19.08
CA GLN A 93 -11.48 -7.60 20.46
C GLN A 93 -10.17 -7.76 21.22
N ALA A 94 -9.06 -7.97 20.52
CA ALA A 94 -7.74 -8.17 21.13
C ALA A 94 -7.12 -6.88 21.69
N ASP A 95 -7.53 -5.71 21.20
CA ASP A 95 -7.02 -4.41 21.65
C ASP A 95 -8.06 -3.61 22.43
N ASP A 96 -7.66 -3.17 23.63
CA ASP A 96 -8.54 -2.44 24.55
C ASP A 96 -8.96 -1.06 24.02
N ALA A 97 -8.09 -0.40 23.25
CA ALA A 97 -8.38 0.93 22.72
C ALA A 97 -9.47 0.87 21.64
N THR A 98 -9.32 -0.05 20.68
CA THR A 98 -10.32 -0.30 19.63
C THR A 98 -11.65 -0.78 20.22
N ARG A 99 -11.63 -1.70 21.20
CA ARG A 99 -12.84 -2.14 21.92
C ARG A 99 -13.61 -1.00 22.58
N ARG A 100 -12.90 -0.06 23.24
CA ARG A 100 -13.53 1.14 23.81
C ARG A 100 -14.09 2.07 22.75
N ALA A 101 -13.40 2.24 21.63
CA ALA A 101 -13.87 3.07 20.52
C ALA A 101 -15.16 2.52 19.90
N LEU A 102 -15.29 1.21 19.77
CA LEU A 102 -16.49 0.52 19.27
C LEU A 102 -17.69 0.58 20.23
N ALA A 103 -17.45 0.76 21.54
CA ALA A 103 -18.53 0.97 22.51
C ALA A 103 -19.25 2.32 22.31
N CYS A 104 -18.64 3.27 21.58
CA CYS A 104 -19.28 4.52 21.23
C CYS A 104 -20.27 4.31 20.06
N ALA A 105 -21.53 4.67 20.26
CA ALA A 105 -22.54 4.59 19.21
C ALA A 105 -22.16 5.47 18.01
N GLY A 106 -22.35 4.91 16.81
CA GLY A 106 -21.98 5.56 15.55
C GLY A 106 -20.50 5.41 15.17
N THR A 107 -19.74 4.53 15.81
CA THR A 107 -18.41 4.14 15.32
C THR A 107 -18.54 3.09 14.21
N ALA A 108 -18.10 3.44 13.01
CA ALA A 108 -18.00 2.55 11.85
C ALA A 108 -16.61 1.93 11.74
N ILE A 109 -16.54 0.68 11.27
CA ILE A 109 -15.30 -0.03 10.95
C ILE A 109 -15.04 0.12 9.45
N LEU A 110 -13.89 0.68 9.07
CA LEU A 110 -13.55 0.91 7.66
C LEU A 110 -12.69 -0.22 7.06
N GLY A 111 -11.98 -0.97 7.91
CA GLY A 111 -11.06 -2.03 7.49
C GLY A 111 -9.73 -1.93 8.23
N LEU A 112 -8.64 -2.24 7.52
CA LEU A 112 -7.28 -2.09 8.00
C LEU A 112 -6.56 -0.98 7.21
N ASP A 113 -5.64 -0.29 7.85
CA ASP A 113 -4.71 0.62 7.18
C ASP A 113 -3.55 -0.13 6.49
N ALA A 114 -2.57 0.62 5.98
CA ALA A 114 -1.40 0.04 5.29
C ALA A 114 -0.48 -0.75 6.24
N GLU A 115 -0.57 -0.50 7.55
CA GLU A 115 0.16 -1.19 8.60
C GLU A 115 -0.56 -2.47 9.06
N GLY A 116 -1.82 -2.67 8.64
CA GLY A 116 -2.66 -3.76 9.12
C GLY A 116 -3.34 -3.46 10.45
N VAL A 117 -3.43 -2.18 10.84
CA VAL A 117 -4.11 -1.74 12.07
C VAL A 117 -5.56 -1.40 11.75
N PRO A 118 -6.54 -1.75 12.63
CA PRO A 118 -7.93 -1.45 12.38
C PRO A 118 -8.21 0.05 12.30
N LEU A 119 -8.86 0.45 11.20
CA LEU A 119 -9.26 1.82 10.95
C LEU A 119 -10.73 2.02 11.36
N LEU A 120 -10.96 2.88 12.34
CA LEU A 120 -12.27 3.19 12.90
C LEU A 120 -12.65 4.65 12.60
N LEU A 121 -13.94 4.89 12.32
CA LEU A 121 -14.49 6.21 12.08
C LEU A 121 -15.67 6.49 13.00
N ARG A 122 -15.58 7.53 13.82
CA ARG A 122 -16.67 7.93 14.72
C ARG A 122 -17.57 8.96 14.04
N LEU A 123 -18.72 8.52 13.54
CA LEU A 123 -19.73 9.37 12.88
C LEU A 123 -20.39 10.36 13.82
N SER A 124 -20.41 10.06 15.12
CA SER A 124 -20.92 10.94 16.18
C SER A 124 -19.89 11.96 16.66
N SER A 125 -18.72 12.05 16.02
CA SER A 125 -17.71 13.06 16.35
C SER A 125 -18.16 14.44 15.86
N PRO A 126 -18.02 15.52 16.65
CA PRO A 126 -18.32 16.88 16.18
C PRO A 126 -17.45 17.30 14.98
N ASP A 127 -16.28 16.69 14.82
CA ASP A 127 -15.37 16.96 13.70
C ASP A 127 -15.77 16.21 12.41
N VAL A 128 -16.76 15.31 12.49
CA VAL A 128 -17.29 14.56 11.35
C VAL A 128 -18.68 15.10 11.04
N ALA A 129 -18.78 15.99 10.06
CA ALA A 129 -20.06 16.49 9.60
C ALA A 129 -20.85 15.38 8.89
N HIS A 130 -20.36 14.90 7.74
CA HIS A 130 -20.99 13.86 6.92
C HIS A 130 -19.92 12.96 6.27
N VAL A 131 -20.30 11.76 5.84
CA VAL A 131 -19.43 10.81 5.12
C VAL A 131 -20.00 10.54 3.74
N LEU A 132 -19.15 10.65 2.70
CA LEU A 132 -19.47 10.29 1.33
C LEU A 132 -18.70 9.03 0.94
N ILE A 133 -19.41 8.01 0.47
CA ILE A 133 -18.81 6.79 -0.09
C ILE A 133 -18.99 6.83 -1.60
N ALA A 134 -17.88 6.80 -2.34
CA ALA A 134 -17.87 6.76 -3.79
C ALA A 134 -16.87 5.70 -4.28
N GLY A 135 -17.22 5.01 -5.36
CA GLY A 135 -16.39 3.98 -5.97
C GLY A 135 -16.92 3.57 -7.33
N THR A 136 -16.06 3.00 -8.17
CA THR A 136 -16.50 2.34 -9.40
C THR A 136 -17.05 0.95 -9.09
N THR A 137 -17.71 0.32 -10.06
CA THR A 137 -18.23 -1.03 -9.91
C THR A 137 -17.11 -2.03 -9.56
N GLY A 138 -17.38 -2.89 -8.57
CA GLY A 138 -16.47 -3.95 -8.16
C GLY A 138 -16.41 -5.03 -9.23
N ARG A 139 -15.25 -5.15 -9.88
CA ARG A 139 -14.90 -6.25 -10.79
C ARG A 139 -13.79 -7.09 -10.20
#